data_AF-Q5B2V4-F1
#
_entry.id   AF-Q5B2V4-F1
#
_cell.length_a   1.000
_cell.length_b   1.000
_cell.length_c   1.000
_cell.angle_alpha   90.00
_cell.angle_beta   90.00
_cell.angle_gamma   90.00
#
_symmetry.space_group_name_H-M   'P 1'
#
loop_
_entity.id
_entity.type
_entity.pdbx_description
1 polymer ?
#
loop_
_entity_poly.entity_id
_entity_poly.type
_entity_poly.pdbx_seq_one_letter_code
_entity_poly.pdbx_strand_id
1 'polypeptide(L)'
;MESERTVSHSEALLAWVNSFDLVGEPKQIAELSDGRIIWDILHDIDPERFPDVTDPKKSNLENLVTIHGRLQYNILDLRKSEGWPRGLDPEPNLIEFAENNSARDAEKLLKLVFFAATITAKGNTASYETYGDAIQKLDSPIQESLQDFLENVEEGQYELDDLARESRESQLVKTIEELKQENTVLREKYVKTEQRVLELEYAEENYKSELEFMKERIEVLKSGKGEFGFSKRDLDQKTEEIAALEEQLFIASEQNGKLSSRIDELLREAKDYQAVRDKLDIEKNNYANANRNAKFAAEQKSKEIEMLQTKNQNLEAEKKELKKQVLEYDVQVQRLNDQLRESNNALARSEREAREMSITKGNVDLDNEELRRRLEGAEKEIHDLKGRIGELEGIDDEYSGTPRSRTPTTGVLTPGIQGNLQKDLEAAGFEESTLSIGEEEHTDFTSRVEEGPGEELNKENDEQQLAMKEEDKAKLLQEMLKPLEEAKEQLAQFISQQTGAGSEAIQQSLEELTKQISDLIEKDHERLAQRAQYIHQQNEQIKVLRERISELETVVEEANAAEREEDTVSKERERALEKQLDALTRELALMSSAWYELQSKLHSTNNVPTSRYRHGSAGLVDAQKSWLARQRSAVAGP
;
A
#
# COMPACT_ATOMS: atom_id res chain seq x y z
N MET A 1 51.20 18.57 -9.29
CA MET A 1 50.17 18.81 -8.27
C MET A 1 49.10 19.63 -8.95
N GLU A 2 48.22 18.95 -9.68
CA GLU A 2 47.02 19.57 -10.22
C GLU A 2 45.99 19.58 -9.10
N SER A 3 45.54 20.76 -8.72
CA SER A 3 44.44 20.95 -7.79
C SER A 3 43.20 20.25 -8.34
N GLU A 4 42.69 19.24 -7.64
CA GLU A 4 41.33 18.73 -7.82
C GLU A 4 40.39 19.93 -7.69
N ARG A 5 39.93 20.45 -8.83
CA ARG A 5 38.84 21.42 -8.85
C ARG A 5 37.59 20.61 -8.62
N THR A 6 37.06 20.64 -7.40
CA THR A 6 35.70 20.20 -7.12
C THR A 6 34.76 21.04 -7.98
N VAL A 7 34.20 20.45 -9.02
CA VAL A 7 33.19 21.11 -9.88
C VAL A 7 31.95 21.34 -9.01
N SER A 8 31.37 22.54 -9.04
CA SER A 8 30.14 22.82 -8.30
C SER A 8 28.97 22.06 -8.93
N HIS A 9 28.04 21.54 -8.12
CA HIS A 9 26.83 20.87 -8.62
C HIS A 9 26.05 21.72 -9.63
N SER A 10 26.00 23.03 -9.44
CA SER A 10 25.37 23.98 -10.37
C SER A 10 26.07 24.02 -11.73
N GLU A 11 27.40 23.94 -11.74
CA GLU A 11 28.22 23.93 -12.97
C GLU A 11 28.08 22.58 -13.70
N ALA A 12 28.03 21.48 -12.96
CA ALA A 12 27.82 20.15 -13.51
C ALA A 12 26.42 19.98 -14.14
N LEU A 13 25.37 20.47 -13.48
CA LEU A 13 24.00 20.45 -14.00
C LEU A 13 23.83 21.34 -15.23
N LEU A 14 24.47 22.51 -15.27
CA LEU A 14 24.46 23.37 -16.44
C LEU A 14 25.21 22.75 -17.62
N ALA A 15 26.35 22.10 -17.36
CA ALA A 15 27.08 21.37 -18.38
C ALA A 15 26.26 20.22 -18.97
N TRP A 16 25.50 19.52 -18.12
CA TRP A 16 24.53 18.50 -18.57
C TRP A 16 23.41 19.07 -19.42
N VAL A 17 22.80 20.20 -19.04
CA VAL A 17 21.81 20.87 -19.91
C VAL A 17 22.40 21.21 -21.28
N ASN A 18 23.65 21.69 -21.31
CA ASN A 18 24.33 22.08 -22.54
C ASN A 18 24.83 20.91 -23.41
N SER A 19 24.72 19.65 -22.96
CA SER A 19 25.13 18.49 -23.77
C SER A 19 24.02 17.99 -24.71
N PHE A 20 22.80 18.50 -24.57
CA PHE A 20 21.69 18.24 -25.49
C PHE A 20 21.83 19.05 -26.78
N ASP A 21 21.67 18.38 -27.92
CA ASP A 21 21.84 18.99 -29.25
C ASP A 21 20.75 20.05 -29.55
N LEU A 22 19.66 20.06 -28.76
CA LEU A 22 18.55 21.02 -28.80
C LEU A 22 18.93 22.43 -28.36
N VAL A 23 19.98 22.57 -27.53
CA VAL A 23 20.36 23.85 -26.90
C VAL A 23 21.12 24.75 -27.87
N GLY A 24 21.77 24.17 -28.88
CA GLY A 24 22.44 24.87 -29.99
C GLY A 24 23.72 25.61 -29.58
N GLU A 25 23.61 26.65 -28.76
CA GLU A 25 24.73 27.41 -28.16
C GLU A 25 24.75 27.25 -26.65
N PRO A 26 25.92 27.14 -26.00
CA PRO A 26 26.01 26.92 -24.55
C PRO A 26 25.31 28.04 -23.77
N LYS A 27 24.34 27.65 -22.94
CA LYS A 27 23.50 28.58 -22.18
C LYS A 27 24.05 28.83 -20.78
N GLN A 28 23.77 30.02 -20.27
CA GLN A 28 23.97 30.36 -18.87
C GLN A 28 22.69 30.13 -18.05
N ILE A 29 22.81 30.01 -16.72
CA ILE A 29 21.68 29.77 -15.81
C ILE A 29 20.55 30.80 -16.00
N ALA A 30 20.88 32.06 -16.25
CA ALA A 30 19.89 33.13 -16.47
C ALA A 30 19.06 32.93 -17.75
N GLU A 31 19.59 32.22 -18.74
CA GLU A 31 18.91 31.95 -20.01
C GLU A 31 17.93 30.77 -19.92
N LEU A 32 17.91 30.06 -18.79
CA LEU A 32 16.96 28.98 -18.49
C LEU A 32 15.72 29.49 -17.72
N SER A 33 15.67 30.77 -17.37
CA SER A 33 14.60 31.39 -16.57
C SER A 33 13.24 31.43 -17.27
N ASP A 34 13.19 31.25 -18.59
CA ASP A 34 11.95 31.17 -19.36
C ASP A 34 11.31 29.77 -19.36
N GLY A 35 12.04 28.77 -18.86
CA GLY A 35 11.63 27.38 -18.74
C GLY A 35 11.57 26.59 -20.06
N ARG A 36 11.79 27.22 -21.23
CA ARG A 36 11.53 26.57 -22.53
C ARG A 36 12.52 25.45 -22.82
N ILE A 37 13.80 25.75 -22.67
CA ILE A 37 14.88 24.78 -22.86
C ILE A 37 14.74 23.61 -21.88
N ILE A 38 14.36 23.88 -20.62
CA ILE A 38 14.12 22.84 -19.63
C ILE A 38 13.00 21.90 -20.09
N TRP A 39 11.93 22.46 -20.65
CA TRP A 39 10.83 21.66 -21.16
C TRP A 39 11.19 20.86 -22.41
N ASP A 40 11.91 21.48 -23.36
CA ASP A 40 12.35 20.80 -24.59
C ASP A 40 13.23 19.59 -24.27
N ILE A 41 14.12 19.71 -23.28
CA ILE A 41 14.95 18.60 -22.78
C ILE A 41 14.07 17.50 -22.18
N LEU A 42 13.10 17.84 -21.33
CA LEU A 42 12.20 16.85 -20.73
C LEU A 42 11.33 16.15 -21.78
N HIS A 43 10.86 16.88 -22.79
CA HIS A 43 10.09 16.36 -23.92
C HIS A 43 10.93 15.41 -24.78
N ASP A 44 12.19 15.75 -25.05
CA ASP A 44 13.12 14.91 -25.83
C ASP A 44 13.47 13.60 -25.11
N ILE A 45 13.56 13.65 -23.78
CA ILE A 45 13.79 12.46 -22.96
C ILE A 45 12.57 11.55 -22.96
N ASP A 46 11.36 12.08 -22.71
CA ASP A 46 10.14 11.28 -22.73
C ASP A 46 8.93 12.12 -23.20
N PRO A 47 8.57 12.02 -24.49
CA PRO A 47 7.43 12.74 -25.05
C PRO A 47 6.07 12.32 -24.47
N GLU A 48 5.94 11.09 -23.94
CA GLU A 48 4.68 10.60 -23.37
C GLU A 48 4.44 11.18 -21.98
N ARG A 49 5.50 11.24 -21.16
CA ARG A 49 5.42 11.82 -19.81
C ARG A 49 5.49 13.34 -19.81
N PHE A 50 6.16 13.94 -20.76
CA PHE A 50 6.27 15.39 -20.91
C PHE A 50 5.72 15.81 -22.28
N PRO A 51 4.40 15.80 -22.52
CA PRO A 51 3.83 16.20 -23.80
C PRO A 51 4.12 17.67 -24.11
N ASP A 52 4.18 18.07 -25.38
CA ASP A 52 4.41 19.47 -25.73
C ASP A 52 3.18 20.33 -25.39
N VAL A 53 3.29 21.13 -24.32
CA VAL A 53 2.25 22.07 -23.85
C VAL A 53 2.82 23.49 -23.75
N THR A 54 3.96 23.76 -24.40
CA THR A 54 4.58 25.09 -24.35
C THR A 54 3.75 26.07 -25.19
N ASP A 55 2.96 26.91 -24.51
CA ASP A 55 2.33 28.06 -25.14
C ASP A 55 3.35 29.21 -25.13
N PRO A 56 3.87 29.66 -26.29
CA PRO A 56 4.84 30.75 -26.36
C PRO A 56 4.30 32.09 -25.82
N LYS A 57 3.00 32.17 -25.50
CA LYS A 57 2.34 33.33 -24.89
C LYS A 57 2.34 33.35 -23.35
N LYS A 58 2.70 32.25 -22.68
CA LYS A 58 2.78 32.19 -21.22
C LYS A 58 3.99 32.97 -20.70
N SER A 59 3.83 33.57 -19.52
CA SER A 59 4.94 34.24 -18.82
C SER A 59 5.98 33.22 -18.33
N ASN A 60 7.22 33.68 -18.10
CA ASN A 60 8.32 32.85 -17.61
C ASN A 60 7.93 32.08 -16.33
N LEU A 61 7.28 32.77 -15.38
CA LEU A 61 6.81 32.17 -14.14
C LEU A 61 5.77 31.07 -14.38
N GLU A 62 4.78 31.30 -15.25
CA GLU A 62 3.75 30.30 -15.58
C GLU A 62 4.35 29.05 -16.24
N ASN A 63 5.38 29.21 -17.08
CA ASN A 63 6.11 28.09 -17.66
C ASN A 63 6.83 27.29 -16.57
N LEU A 64 7.60 27.97 -15.71
CA LEU A 64 8.33 27.33 -14.62
C LEU A 64 7.40 26.62 -13.63
N VAL A 65 6.24 27.20 -13.30
CA VAL A 65 5.22 26.56 -12.46
C VAL A 65 4.64 25.31 -13.13
N THR A 66 4.39 25.37 -14.44
CA THR A 66 3.89 24.21 -15.19
C THR A 66 4.93 23.08 -15.20
N ILE A 67 6.19 23.42 -15.45
CA ILE A 67 7.33 22.49 -15.44
C ILE A 67 7.47 21.85 -14.06
N HIS A 68 7.53 22.66 -13.01
CA HIS A 68 7.69 22.20 -11.63
C HIS A 68 6.56 21.28 -11.18
N GLY A 69 5.30 21.64 -11.46
CA GLY A 69 4.16 20.77 -11.14
C GLY A 69 4.22 19.43 -11.88
N ARG A 70 4.68 19.41 -13.15
CA ARG A 70 4.85 18.17 -13.91
C ARG A 70 6.00 17.32 -13.39
N LEU A 71 7.12 17.93 -13.00
CA LEU A 71 8.26 17.26 -12.38
C LEU A 71 7.84 16.61 -11.06
N GLN A 72 7.14 17.33 -10.19
CA GLN A 72 6.65 16.80 -8.92
C GLN A 72 5.72 15.60 -9.14
N TYR A 73 4.75 15.73 -10.06
CA TYR A 73 3.86 14.64 -10.42
C TYR A 73 4.62 13.42 -10.94
N ASN A 74 5.56 13.61 -11.86
CA ASN A 74 6.30 12.50 -12.46
C ASN A 74 7.20 11.78 -11.44
N ILE A 75 7.89 12.52 -10.58
CA ILE A 75 8.73 11.94 -9.51
C ILE A 75 7.88 11.11 -8.56
N LEU A 76 6.71 11.61 -8.15
CA LEU A 76 5.81 10.88 -7.24
C LEU A 76 5.15 9.67 -7.91
N ASP A 77 4.75 9.79 -9.18
CA ASP A 77 4.11 8.69 -9.94
C ASP A 77 5.08 7.52 -10.20
N LEU A 78 6.34 7.82 -10.53
CA LEU A 78 7.38 6.80 -10.73
C LEU A 78 7.88 6.19 -9.41
N ARG A 79 7.72 6.90 -8.28
CA ARG A 79 8.18 6.44 -6.95
C ARG A 79 7.04 6.16 -5.96
N LYS A 80 5.92 5.61 -6.43
CA LYS A 80 4.73 5.30 -5.60
C LYS A 80 5.03 4.58 -4.28
N SER A 81 6.03 3.69 -4.25
CA SER A 81 6.41 2.90 -3.07
C SER A 81 7.47 3.56 -2.18
N GLU A 82 8.31 4.45 -2.73
CA GLU A 82 9.49 5.01 -2.06
C GLU A 82 9.28 6.45 -1.58
N GLY A 83 8.27 7.13 -2.13
CA GLY A 83 7.96 8.52 -1.81
C GLY A 83 9.00 9.52 -2.33
N TRP A 84 8.91 10.75 -1.83
CA TRP A 84 9.78 11.85 -2.25
C TRP A 84 11.25 11.61 -1.82
N PRO A 85 12.23 11.79 -2.71
CA PRO A 85 13.65 11.60 -2.39
C PRO A 85 14.15 12.57 -1.31
N ARG A 86 14.88 12.06 -0.32
CA ARG A 86 15.22 12.81 0.91
C ARG A 86 16.20 13.95 0.69
N GLY A 87 17.15 13.81 -0.24
CA GLY A 87 18.16 14.84 -0.53
C GLY A 87 17.71 15.91 -1.55
N LEU A 88 16.41 15.96 -1.88
CA LEU A 88 15.91 16.79 -2.97
C LEU A 88 14.83 17.77 -2.47
N ASP A 89 15.06 19.06 -2.68
CA ASP A 89 14.14 20.12 -2.26
C ASP A 89 12.90 20.15 -3.19
N PRO A 90 11.67 19.95 -2.66
CA PRO A 90 10.45 19.99 -3.45
C PRO A 90 10.04 21.41 -3.88
N GLU A 91 10.55 22.47 -3.26
CA GLU A 91 10.03 23.84 -3.39
C GLU A 91 11.12 24.87 -3.75
N PRO A 92 11.65 24.84 -5.00
CA PRO A 92 12.43 25.96 -5.52
C PRO A 92 11.59 27.24 -5.57
N ASN A 93 12.17 28.40 -5.22
CA ASN A 93 11.46 29.67 -5.35
C ASN A 93 11.44 30.13 -6.82
N LEU A 94 10.39 29.73 -7.54
CA LEU A 94 10.24 30.00 -8.98
C LEU A 94 10.06 31.48 -9.30
N ILE A 95 9.53 32.28 -8.36
CA ILE A 95 9.37 33.73 -8.53
C ILE A 95 10.75 34.40 -8.56
N GLU A 96 11.59 34.08 -7.58
CA GLU A 96 12.98 34.58 -7.52
C GLU A 96 13.82 34.11 -8.71
N PHE A 97 13.58 32.92 -9.23
CA PHE A 97 14.25 32.47 -10.46
C PHE A 97 13.73 33.20 -11.71
N ALA A 98 12.41 33.32 -11.88
CA ALA A 98 11.80 33.95 -13.05
C ALA A 98 12.09 35.45 -13.16
N GLU A 99 12.11 36.17 -12.04
CA GLU A 99 12.21 37.64 -12.01
C GLU A 99 13.65 38.11 -11.72
N ASN A 100 14.36 37.42 -10.81
CA ASN A 100 15.67 37.86 -10.31
C ASN A 100 16.83 36.96 -10.75
N ASN A 101 16.58 35.91 -11.55
CA ASN A 101 17.59 34.94 -12.00
C ASN A 101 18.40 34.34 -10.82
N SER A 102 17.73 34.02 -9.71
CA SER A 102 18.37 33.40 -8.54
C SER A 102 19.09 32.10 -8.91
N ALA A 103 20.43 32.12 -8.86
CA ALA A 103 21.25 30.94 -9.18
C ALA A 103 21.00 29.77 -8.21
N ARG A 104 20.64 30.06 -6.96
CA ARG A 104 20.31 29.04 -5.94
C ARG A 104 19.01 28.31 -6.27
N ASP A 105 17.98 29.05 -6.68
CA ASP A 105 16.68 28.45 -7.00
C ASP A 105 16.70 27.77 -8.37
N ALA A 106 17.52 28.30 -9.31
CA ALA A 106 17.82 27.63 -10.55
C ALA A 106 18.49 26.27 -10.33
N GLU A 107 19.49 26.20 -9.44
CA GLU A 107 20.16 24.94 -9.09
C GLU A 107 19.18 23.92 -8.50
N LYS A 108 18.28 24.34 -7.60
CA LYS A 108 17.24 23.46 -7.04
C LYS A 108 16.31 22.92 -8.11
N LEU A 109 15.88 23.78 -9.05
CA LEU A 109 15.04 23.35 -10.17
C LEU A 109 15.79 22.40 -11.11
N LEU A 110 17.06 22.66 -11.43
CA LEU A 110 17.85 21.77 -12.27
C LEU A 110 18.12 20.42 -11.61
N LYS A 111 18.27 20.36 -10.28
CA LYS A 111 18.34 19.12 -9.51
C LYS A 111 17.06 18.28 -9.66
N LEU A 112 15.89 18.93 -9.63
CA LEU A 112 14.60 18.28 -9.90
C LEU A 112 14.51 17.75 -11.33
N VAL A 113 14.90 18.58 -12.31
CA VAL A 113 14.88 18.22 -13.74
C VAL A 113 15.80 17.03 -14.00
N PHE A 114 17.04 17.09 -13.50
CA PHE A 114 18.03 16.04 -13.67
C PHE A 114 17.54 14.74 -13.03
N PHE A 115 17.09 14.77 -11.78
CA PHE A 115 16.58 13.57 -11.11
C PHE A 115 15.36 12.97 -11.82
N ALA A 116 14.41 13.81 -12.24
CA ALA A 116 13.23 13.37 -13.00
C ALA A 116 13.63 12.73 -14.34
N ALA A 117 14.60 13.30 -15.05
CA ALA A 117 15.17 12.74 -16.26
C ALA A 117 15.79 11.36 -16.00
N THR A 118 16.58 11.20 -14.94
CA THR A 118 17.25 9.93 -14.60
C THR A 118 16.26 8.81 -14.31
N ILE A 119 15.25 9.06 -13.49
CA ILE A 119 14.26 8.03 -13.13
C ILE A 119 13.37 7.66 -14.32
N THR A 120 13.08 8.64 -15.19
CA THR A 120 12.30 8.41 -16.41
C THR A 120 13.12 7.59 -17.40
N ALA A 121 14.40 7.91 -17.57
CA ALA A 121 15.35 7.17 -18.38
C ALA A 121 15.56 5.72 -17.88
N LYS A 122 15.59 5.47 -16.57
CA LYS A 122 15.68 4.10 -16.01
C LYS A 122 14.45 3.24 -16.37
N GLY A 123 13.28 3.85 -16.55
CA GLY A 123 12.02 3.16 -16.86
C GLY A 123 11.75 2.93 -18.35
N ASN A 124 12.45 3.63 -19.25
CA ASN A 124 12.23 3.58 -20.69
C ASN A 124 13.56 3.49 -21.46
N THR A 125 13.71 2.43 -22.26
CA THR A 125 14.94 2.16 -23.02
C THR A 125 15.29 3.23 -24.06
N ALA A 126 14.29 3.84 -24.71
CA ALA A 126 14.53 4.94 -25.65
C ALA A 126 15.01 6.21 -24.94
N SER A 127 14.41 6.53 -23.79
CA SER A 127 14.81 7.66 -22.94
C SER A 127 16.21 7.47 -22.33
N TYR A 128 16.61 6.23 -22.08
CA TYR A 128 17.94 5.88 -21.58
C TYR A 128 19.06 6.16 -22.58
N GLU A 129 18.82 5.93 -23.88
CA GLU A 129 19.80 6.20 -24.93
C GLU A 129 20.06 7.72 -25.05
N THR A 130 19.00 8.53 -25.17
CA THR A 130 19.12 10.00 -25.27
C THR A 130 19.78 10.63 -24.04
N TYR A 131 19.35 10.22 -22.83
CA TYR A 131 19.91 10.70 -21.57
C TYR A 131 21.35 10.19 -21.35
N GLY A 132 21.61 8.93 -21.69
CA GLY A 132 22.92 8.29 -21.57
C GLY A 132 23.96 8.92 -22.48
N ASP A 133 23.61 9.21 -23.73
CA ASP A 133 24.46 9.92 -24.68
C ASP A 133 24.78 11.34 -24.19
N ALA A 134 23.79 12.04 -23.62
CA ALA A 134 23.98 13.37 -23.04
C ALA A 134 24.98 13.37 -21.86
N ILE A 135 24.99 12.32 -21.02
CA ILE A 135 25.97 12.18 -19.93
C ILE A 135 27.34 11.77 -20.46
N GLN A 136 27.41 10.84 -21.42
CA GLN A 136 28.68 10.36 -21.98
C GLN A 136 29.48 11.44 -22.71
N LYS A 137 28.81 12.47 -23.25
CA LYS A 137 29.44 13.65 -23.86
C LYS A 137 30.17 14.56 -22.85
N LEU A 138 29.94 14.41 -21.54
CA LEU A 138 30.52 15.26 -20.49
C LEU A 138 31.91 14.80 -20.04
N ASP A 139 32.68 15.71 -19.45
CA ASP A 139 33.99 15.39 -18.86
C ASP A 139 33.84 14.51 -17.60
N SER A 140 34.81 13.61 -17.36
CA SER A 140 34.86 12.71 -16.18
C SER A 140 34.56 13.40 -14.83
N PRO A 141 35.16 14.56 -14.47
CA PRO A 141 34.85 15.22 -13.19
C PRO A 141 33.42 15.75 -13.09
N ILE A 142 32.76 16.03 -14.23
CA ILE A 142 31.36 16.45 -14.27
C ILE A 142 30.44 15.23 -14.10
N GLN A 143 30.77 14.11 -14.74
CA GLN A 143 30.05 12.85 -14.58
C GLN A 143 30.10 12.35 -13.13
N GLU A 144 31.28 12.38 -12.51
CA GLU A 144 31.46 12.02 -11.10
C GLU A 144 30.63 12.93 -10.18
N SER A 145 30.61 14.25 -10.41
CA SER A 145 29.78 15.18 -9.62
C SER A 145 28.27 14.93 -9.77
N LEU A 146 27.80 14.55 -10.95
CA LEU A 146 26.39 14.20 -11.19
C LEU A 146 26.03 12.84 -10.57
N GLN A 147 26.97 11.89 -10.56
CA GLN A 147 26.79 10.60 -9.92
C GLN A 147 26.75 10.74 -8.39
N ASP A 148 27.69 11.49 -7.81
CA ASP A 148 27.70 11.84 -6.38
C ASP A 148 26.38 12.50 -5.98
N PHE A 149 25.82 13.38 -6.81
CA PHE A 149 24.50 13.97 -6.56
C PHE A 149 23.41 12.89 -6.44
N LEU A 150 23.33 11.95 -7.38
CA LEU A 150 22.30 10.91 -7.38
C LEU A 150 22.41 9.99 -6.16
N GLU A 151 23.64 9.62 -5.79
CA GLU A 151 23.90 8.79 -4.60
C GLU A 151 23.49 9.53 -3.31
N ASN A 152 23.85 10.82 -3.19
CA ASN A 152 23.48 11.66 -2.04
C ASN A 152 21.97 11.96 -1.94
N VAL A 153 21.27 12.01 -3.08
CA VAL A 153 19.81 12.20 -3.12
C VAL A 153 19.06 10.97 -2.58
N GLU A 154 19.57 9.77 -2.86
CA GLU A 154 18.99 8.49 -2.43
C GLU A 154 19.36 8.17 -0.97
N GLU A 155 20.60 8.44 -0.54
CA GLU A 155 21.08 8.17 0.83
C GLU A 155 20.64 9.22 1.86
N GLY A 156 20.29 10.43 1.40
CA GLY A 156 19.85 11.53 2.26
C GLY A 156 20.98 12.04 3.14
N GLN A 157 21.89 12.85 2.58
CA GLN A 157 22.84 13.60 3.39
C GLN A 157 22.14 14.67 4.24
N TYR A 158 21.88 14.30 5.50
CA TYR A 158 21.83 15.19 6.64
C TYR A 158 23.24 15.77 6.85
N GLU A 159 23.54 16.97 6.35
CA GLU A 159 24.64 17.78 6.90
C GLU A 159 24.68 19.15 6.18
N LEU A 160 23.84 20.09 6.62
CA LEU A 160 24.05 21.56 6.56
C LEU A 160 22.74 22.30 6.85
N ASP A 161 21.59 21.73 6.45
CA ASP A 161 20.31 22.41 6.55
C ASP A 161 19.69 22.32 7.96
N ASP A 162 19.91 21.23 8.72
CA ASP A 162 19.43 21.14 10.10
C ASP A 162 20.19 22.05 11.08
N LEU A 163 21.49 22.30 10.88
CA LEU A 163 22.24 23.29 11.69
C LEU A 163 21.82 24.72 11.35
N ALA A 164 21.53 25.01 10.08
CA ALA A 164 20.98 26.30 9.67
C ALA A 164 19.54 26.48 10.18
N ARG A 165 18.74 25.40 10.22
CA ARG A 165 17.38 25.36 10.75
C ARG A 165 17.37 25.50 12.27
N GLU A 166 18.22 24.79 13.01
CA GLU A 166 18.39 24.96 14.46
C GLU A 166 18.93 26.35 14.82
N SER A 167 19.84 26.92 14.02
CA SER A 167 20.33 28.29 14.21
C SER A 167 19.22 29.31 13.98
N ARG A 168 18.41 29.13 12.93
CA ARG A 168 17.25 29.98 12.63
C ARG A 168 16.13 29.83 13.65
N GLU A 169 15.86 28.62 14.12
CA GLU A 169 14.91 28.32 15.19
C GLU A 169 15.38 28.93 16.51
N SER A 170 16.67 28.83 16.85
CA SER A 170 17.25 29.49 18.03
C SER A 170 17.17 31.02 17.95
N GLN A 171 17.38 31.61 16.77
CA GLN A 171 17.17 33.04 16.55
C GLN A 171 15.70 33.43 16.67
N LEU A 172 14.78 32.64 16.10
CA LEU A 172 13.34 32.89 16.22
C LEU A 172 12.86 32.80 17.67
N VAL A 173 13.29 31.78 18.42
CA VAL A 173 12.98 31.64 19.85
C VAL A 173 13.48 32.86 20.63
N LYS A 174 14.68 33.37 20.33
CA LYS A 174 15.22 34.57 20.96
C LYS A 174 14.38 35.81 20.63
N THR A 175 13.98 36.00 19.37
CA THR A 175 13.12 37.14 18.98
C THR A 175 11.73 37.06 19.61
N ILE A 176 11.16 35.85 19.73
CA ILE A 176 9.87 35.63 20.40
C ILE A 176 9.96 36.00 21.87
N GLU A 177 11.06 35.63 22.54
CA GLU A 177 11.28 35.96 23.95
C GLU A 177 11.48 37.46 24.17
N GLU A 178 12.23 38.13 23.29
CA GLU A 178 12.39 39.59 23.28
C GLU A 178 11.04 40.29 23.06
N LEU A 179 10.23 39.83 22.10
CA LEU A 179 8.89 40.36 21.83
C LEU A 179 7.93 40.12 23.00
N LYS A 180 8.02 38.98 23.70
CA LYS A 180 7.24 38.74 24.92
C LYS A 180 7.60 39.72 26.02
N GLN A 181 8.89 39.95 26.24
CA GLN A 181 9.36 40.93 27.22
C GLN A 181 8.88 42.34 26.85
N GLU A 182 8.99 42.75 25.59
CA GLU A 182 8.45 44.03 25.12
C GLU A 182 6.93 44.13 25.34
N ASN A 183 6.18 43.07 25.05
CA ASN A 183 4.73 43.01 25.29
C ASN A 183 4.38 43.18 26.78
N THR A 184 5.16 42.58 27.68
CA THR A 184 4.96 42.77 29.14
C THR A 184 5.20 44.21 29.57
N VAL A 185 6.27 44.86 29.09
CA VAL A 185 6.56 46.26 29.38
C VAL A 185 5.48 47.20 28.82
N LEU A 186 4.99 46.92 27.61
CA LEU A 186 3.90 47.69 27.00
C LEU A 186 2.59 47.54 27.79
N ARG A 187 2.26 46.34 28.27
CA ARG A 187 1.10 46.11 29.14
C ARG A 187 1.21 46.89 30.46
N GLU A 188 2.38 46.91 31.08
CA GLU A 188 2.60 47.71 32.29
C GLU A 188 2.46 49.21 32.03
N LYS A 189 2.97 49.70 30.89
CA LYS A 189 2.77 51.10 30.48
C LYS A 189 1.30 51.40 30.24
N TYR A 190 0.57 50.50 29.58
CA TYR A 190 -0.86 50.64 29.33
C TYR A 190 -1.65 50.76 30.63
N VAL A 191 -1.40 49.88 31.60
CA VAL A 191 -2.06 49.94 32.91
C VAL A 191 -1.75 51.25 33.65
N LYS A 192 -0.50 51.75 33.59
CA LYS A 192 -0.14 53.05 34.17
C LYS A 192 -0.85 54.21 33.48
N THR A 193 -0.98 54.17 32.15
CA THR A 193 -1.73 55.20 31.42
C THR A 193 -3.22 55.15 31.71
N GLU A 194 -3.80 53.95 31.86
CA GLU A 194 -5.20 53.76 32.23
C GLU A 194 -5.50 54.31 33.63
N GLN A 195 -4.61 54.05 34.60
CA GLN A 195 -4.68 54.68 35.93
C GLN A 195 -4.59 56.20 35.86
N ARG A 196 -3.70 56.73 35.02
CA ARG A 196 -3.55 58.18 34.80
C ARG A 196 -4.82 58.81 34.21
N VAL A 197 -5.50 58.10 33.31
CA VAL A 197 -6.76 58.55 32.72
C VAL A 197 -7.85 58.60 33.79
N LEU A 198 -7.99 57.56 34.62
CA LEU A 198 -8.95 57.56 35.74
C LEU A 198 -8.70 58.72 36.73
N GLU A 199 -7.43 59.03 37.05
CA GLU A 199 -7.09 60.19 37.87
C GLU A 199 -7.52 61.52 37.24
N LEU A 200 -7.34 61.65 35.93
CA LEU A 200 -7.72 62.86 35.18
C LEU A 200 -9.24 62.99 35.04
N GLU A 201 -9.96 61.89 34.82
CA GLU A 201 -11.43 61.88 34.79
C GLU A 201 -12.01 62.32 36.15
N TYR A 202 -11.46 61.80 37.24
CA TYR A 202 -11.85 62.23 38.59
C TYR A 202 -11.56 63.72 38.84
N ALA A 203 -10.40 64.22 38.38
CA ALA A 203 -10.07 65.63 38.48
C ALA A 203 -11.00 66.51 37.63
N GLU A 204 -11.35 66.07 36.41
CA GLU A 204 -12.29 66.75 35.53
C GLU A 204 -13.68 66.85 36.16
N GLU A 205 -14.17 65.77 36.78
CA GLU A 205 -15.47 65.76 37.45
C GLU A 205 -15.51 66.70 38.66
N ASN A 206 -14.41 66.78 39.42
CA ASN A 206 -14.24 67.80 40.46
C ASN A 206 -14.26 69.22 39.89
N TYR A 207 -13.52 69.49 38.81
CA TYR A 207 -13.51 70.81 38.19
C TYR A 207 -14.85 71.20 37.57
N LYS A 208 -15.61 70.24 37.02
CA LYS A 208 -16.99 70.46 36.56
C LYS A 208 -17.91 70.84 37.71
N SER A 209 -17.80 70.16 38.85
CA SER A 209 -18.56 70.47 40.06
C SER A 209 -18.22 71.86 40.61
N GLU A 210 -16.94 72.24 40.64
CA GLU A 210 -16.50 73.59 41.02
C GLU A 210 -17.00 74.66 40.04
N LEU A 211 -16.99 74.36 38.74
CA LEU A 211 -17.52 75.24 37.71
C LEU A 211 -19.04 75.42 37.84
N GLU A 212 -19.80 74.36 38.12
CA GLU A 212 -21.24 74.47 38.38
C GLU A 212 -21.51 75.30 39.64
N PHE A 213 -20.77 75.06 40.72
CA PHE A 213 -20.87 75.88 41.94
C PHE A 213 -20.55 77.36 41.66
N MET A 214 -19.51 77.64 40.88
CA MET A 214 -19.15 79.00 40.47
C MET A 214 -20.22 79.62 39.55
N LYS A 215 -20.81 78.83 38.64
CA LYS A 215 -21.92 79.27 37.76
C LYS A 215 -23.16 79.61 38.58
N GLU A 216 -23.56 78.77 39.53
CA GLU A 216 -24.66 79.05 40.45
C GLU A 216 -24.38 80.32 41.27
N ARG A 217 -23.14 80.50 41.75
CA ARG A 217 -22.74 81.71 42.47
C ARG A 217 -22.80 82.96 41.59
N ILE A 218 -22.38 82.85 40.33
CA ILE A 218 -22.50 83.93 39.34
C ILE A 218 -23.97 84.21 39.01
N GLU A 219 -24.82 83.19 38.94
CA GLU A 219 -26.26 83.34 38.70
C GLU A 219 -26.97 84.04 39.86
N VAL A 220 -26.55 83.75 41.10
CA VAL A 220 -26.94 84.52 42.30
C VAL A 220 -26.45 85.97 42.23
N LEU A 221 -25.25 86.22 41.72
CA LEU A 221 -24.74 87.59 41.52
C LEU A 221 -25.48 88.32 40.38
N LYS A 222 -25.82 87.63 39.28
CA LYS A 222 -26.63 88.12 38.16
C LYS A 222 -28.10 88.38 38.54
N SER A 223 -28.61 87.73 39.59
CA SER A 223 -29.95 87.98 40.15
C SER A 223 -30.11 89.34 40.84
N GLY A 224 -29.06 90.17 40.85
CA GLY A 224 -29.15 91.60 41.17
C GLY A 224 -29.01 91.93 42.66
N LYS A 225 -28.38 91.06 43.46
CA LYS A 225 -27.99 91.38 44.86
C LYS A 225 -26.56 91.91 45.02
N GLY A 226 -25.85 92.18 43.94
CA GLY A 226 -24.56 92.86 43.95
C GLY A 226 -24.66 94.21 43.27
N GLU A 227 -24.63 95.29 44.05
CA GLU A 227 -24.39 96.63 43.51
C GLU A 227 -22.99 96.67 42.87
N PHE A 228 -22.85 97.17 41.65
CA PHE A 228 -21.71 98.02 41.27
C PHE A 228 -22.02 98.79 39.99
N GLY A 229 -21.85 100.11 40.06
CA GLY A 229 -21.80 101.00 38.90
C GLY A 229 -20.40 100.96 38.28
N PHE A 230 -20.34 100.80 36.96
CA PHE A 230 -19.09 100.74 36.21
C PHE A 230 -18.54 102.14 35.91
N SER A 231 -17.29 102.38 36.28
CA SER A 231 -16.47 103.49 35.79
C SER A 231 -15.76 103.10 34.48
N LYS A 232 -15.32 104.07 33.68
CA LYS A 232 -14.66 103.86 32.38
C LYS A 232 -13.38 103.00 32.46
N ARG A 233 -12.69 103.02 33.60
CA ARG A 233 -11.56 102.11 33.89
C ARG A 233 -11.99 100.65 34.04
N ASP A 234 -13.20 100.42 34.55
CA ASP A 234 -13.76 99.08 34.70
C ASP A 234 -14.19 98.51 33.33
N LEU A 235 -14.61 99.37 32.39
CA LEU A 235 -14.88 98.95 31.01
C LEU A 235 -13.60 98.53 30.29
N ASP A 236 -12.52 99.31 30.40
CA ASP A 236 -11.22 98.97 29.81
C ASP A 236 -10.64 97.67 30.42
N GLN A 237 -10.77 97.52 31.74
CA GLN A 237 -10.34 96.32 32.46
C GLN A 237 -11.22 95.10 32.12
N LYS A 238 -12.52 95.29 31.87
CA LYS A 238 -13.42 94.24 31.37
C LYS A 238 -13.07 93.82 29.94
N THR A 239 -12.64 94.73 29.08
CA THR A 239 -12.17 94.36 27.72
C THR A 239 -10.85 93.60 27.75
N GLU A 240 -9.89 93.93 28.63
CA GLU A 240 -8.70 93.11 28.84
C GLU A 240 -9.04 91.73 29.42
N GLU A 241 -9.99 91.66 30.36
CA GLU A 241 -10.53 90.40 30.89
C GLU A 241 -11.15 89.54 29.79
N ILE A 242 -11.95 90.14 28.89
CA ILE A 242 -12.58 89.44 27.76
C ILE A 242 -11.51 88.91 26.80
N ALA A 243 -10.50 89.70 26.45
CA ALA A 243 -9.42 89.25 25.57
C ALA A 243 -8.63 88.08 26.17
N ALA A 244 -8.33 88.13 27.48
CA ALA A 244 -7.66 87.04 28.18
C ALA A 244 -8.53 85.76 28.24
N LEU A 245 -9.84 85.91 28.42
CA LEU A 245 -10.78 84.80 28.40
C LEU A 245 -10.96 84.21 27.00
N GLU A 246 -10.94 85.03 25.95
CA GLU A 246 -11.00 84.58 24.55
C GLU A 246 -9.73 83.79 24.17
N GLU A 247 -8.55 84.23 24.61
CA GLU A 247 -7.30 83.49 24.43
C GLU A 247 -7.29 82.16 25.20
N GLN A 248 -7.77 82.14 26.45
CA GLN A 248 -7.95 80.90 27.20
C GLN A 248 -8.96 79.95 26.53
N LEU A 249 -10.05 80.48 25.98
CA LEU A 249 -11.06 79.69 25.27
C LEU A 249 -10.50 79.11 23.96
N PHE A 250 -9.66 79.86 23.26
CA PHE A 250 -8.93 79.38 22.09
C PHE A 250 -7.97 78.23 22.44
N ILE A 251 -7.16 78.38 23.49
CA ILE A 251 -6.24 77.33 23.97
C ILE A 251 -7.02 76.08 24.39
N ALA A 252 -8.10 76.26 25.13
CA ALA A 252 -8.98 75.16 25.55
C ALA A 252 -9.62 74.47 24.34
N SER A 253 -10.06 75.22 23.33
CA SER A 253 -10.60 74.66 22.07
C SER A 253 -9.55 73.86 21.30
N GLU A 254 -8.31 74.36 21.23
CA GLU A 254 -7.21 73.64 20.56
C GLU A 254 -6.86 72.33 21.30
N GLN A 255 -6.83 72.37 22.64
CA GLN A 255 -6.64 71.18 23.46
C GLN A 255 -7.78 70.18 23.28
N ASN A 256 -9.03 70.64 23.20
CA ASN A 256 -10.17 69.77 22.96
C ASN A 256 -10.09 69.10 21.57
N GLY A 257 -9.62 69.82 20.55
CA GLY A 257 -9.36 69.24 19.22
C GLY A 257 -8.27 68.16 19.23
N LYS A 258 -7.19 68.37 19.99
CA LYS A 258 -6.12 67.37 20.19
C LYS A 258 -6.63 66.14 20.94
N LEU A 259 -7.44 66.32 21.98
CA LEU A 259 -8.05 65.22 22.72
C LEU A 259 -9.03 64.43 21.85
N SER A 260 -9.87 65.10 21.06
CA SER A 260 -10.79 64.44 20.14
C SER A 260 -10.04 63.60 19.11
N SER A 261 -8.97 64.15 18.52
CA SER A 261 -8.12 63.40 17.57
C SER A 261 -7.48 62.19 18.22
N ARG A 262 -7.06 62.30 19.49
CA ARG A 262 -6.48 61.20 20.27
C ARG A 262 -7.52 60.12 20.57
N ILE A 263 -8.76 60.49 20.87
CA ILE A 263 -9.87 59.56 21.08
C ILE A 263 -10.15 58.77 19.81
N ASP A 264 -10.22 59.44 18.65
CA ASP A 264 -10.45 58.77 17.36
C ASP A 264 -9.32 57.77 17.02
N GLU A 265 -8.09 58.12 17.37
CA GLU A 265 -6.94 57.23 17.18
C GLU A 265 -6.98 56.02 18.12
N LEU A 266 -7.33 56.21 19.40
CA LEU A 266 -7.52 55.13 20.36
C LEU A 266 -8.68 54.21 19.97
N LEU A 267 -9.77 54.75 19.40
CA LEU A 267 -10.89 53.95 18.89
C LEU A 267 -10.48 53.10 17.69
N ARG A 268 -9.63 53.63 16.80
CA ARG A 268 -9.06 52.84 15.69
C ARG A 268 -8.16 51.73 16.22
N GLU A 269 -7.28 52.05 17.17
CA GLU A 269 -6.38 51.07 17.79
C GLU A 269 -7.15 49.95 18.52
N ALA A 270 -8.21 50.29 19.26
CA ALA A 270 -9.09 49.32 19.91
C ALA A 270 -9.77 48.37 18.91
N LYS A 271 -10.18 48.89 17.74
CA LYS A 271 -10.76 48.08 16.66
C LYS A 271 -9.73 47.12 16.07
N ASP A 272 -8.50 47.57 15.88
CA ASP A 272 -7.41 46.72 15.38
C ASP A 272 -7.05 45.62 16.39
N TYR A 273 -7.02 45.95 17.69
CA TYR A 273 -6.85 44.96 18.76
C TYR A 273 -7.95 43.90 18.78
N GLN A 274 -9.21 44.31 18.59
CA GLN A 274 -10.32 43.36 18.50
C GLN A 274 -10.17 42.44 17.29
N ALA A 275 -9.79 42.97 16.12
CA ALA A 275 -9.56 42.17 14.93
C ALA A 275 -8.41 41.15 15.11
N VAL A 276 -7.34 41.52 15.81
CA VAL A 276 -6.25 40.60 16.14
C VAL A 276 -6.70 39.52 17.12
N ARG A 277 -7.53 39.87 18.11
CA ARG A 277 -8.12 38.92 19.06
C ARG A 277 -9.00 37.89 18.37
N ASP A 278 -9.89 38.34 17.47
CA ASP A 278 -10.78 37.46 16.72
C ASP A 278 -9.97 36.49 15.83
N LYS A 279 -8.91 36.97 15.18
CA LYS A 279 -7.97 36.12 14.42
C LYS A 279 -7.27 35.09 15.31
N LEU A 280 -6.84 35.49 16.50
CA LEU A 280 -6.19 34.57 17.45
C LEU A 280 -7.17 33.48 17.92
N ASP A 281 -8.44 33.81 18.14
CA ASP A 281 -9.45 32.83 18.56
C ASP A 281 -9.82 31.87 17.40
N ILE A 282 -9.84 32.35 16.15
CA ILE A 282 -9.96 31.49 14.96
C ILE A 282 -8.78 30.53 14.86
N GLU A 283 -7.54 31.01 14.99
CA GLU A 283 -6.35 30.16 14.93
C GLU A 283 -6.29 29.13 16.05
N LYS A 284 -6.71 29.48 17.27
CA LYS A 284 -6.83 28.51 18.37
C LYS A 284 -7.84 27.40 18.06
N ASN A 285 -8.97 27.75 17.46
CA ASN A 285 -9.96 26.76 17.05
C ASN A 285 -9.44 25.87 15.90
N ASN A 286 -8.74 26.46 14.93
CA ASN A 286 -8.09 25.70 13.85
C ASN A 286 -7.05 24.72 14.40
N TYR A 287 -6.20 25.17 15.32
CA TYR A 287 -5.21 24.32 15.99
C TYR A 287 -5.88 23.19 16.79
N ALA A 288 -6.93 23.49 17.55
CA ALA A 288 -7.67 22.47 18.31
C ALA A 288 -8.30 21.41 17.38
N ASN A 289 -8.85 21.83 16.24
CA ASN A 289 -9.44 20.92 15.26
C ASN A 289 -8.36 20.10 14.52
N ALA A 290 -7.26 20.72 14.11
CA ALA A 290 -6.12 20.03 13.52
C ALA A 290 -5.55 18.98 14.48
N ASN A 291 -5.43 19.31 15.77
CA ASN A 291 -4.94 18.38 16.79
C ASN A 291 -5.91 17.20 17.02
N ARG A 292 -7.23 17.44 17.00
CA ARG A 292 -8.24 16.36 17.06
C ARG A 292 -8.13 15.44 15.84
N ASN A 293 -8.00 16.01 14.64
CA ASN A 293 -7.86 15.25 13.41
C ASN A 293 -6.56 14.43 13.39
N ALA A 294 -5.44 15.02 13.82
CA ALA A 294 -4.16 14.33 13.94
C ALA A 294 -4.24 13.16 14.94
N LYS A 295 -4.92 13.36 16.08
CA LYS A 295 -5.13 12.31 17.07
C LYS A 295 -5.99 11.17 16.52
N PHE A 296 -7.08 11.49 15.82
CA PHE A 296 -7.92 10.49 15.17
C PHE A 296 -7.16 9.71 14.09
N ALA A 297 -6.38 10.39 13.25
CA ALA A 297 -5.55 9.75 12.23
C ALA A 297 -4.48 8.84 12.85
N ALA A 298 -3.85 9.26 13.95
CA ALA A 298 -2.89 8.44 14.69
C ALA A 298 -3.55 7.19 15.29
N GLU A 299 -4.76 7.32 15.82
CA GLU A 299 -5.53 6.19 16.37
C GLU A 299 -5.94 5.19 15.29
N GLN A 300 -6.35 5.66 14.10
CA GLN A 300 -6.63 4.80 12.95
C GLN A 300 -5.38 4.03 12.50
N LYS A 301 -4.24 4.71 12.35
CA LYS A 301 -2.97 4.05 12.03
C LYS A 301 -2.54 3.05 13.10
N SER A 302 -2.77 3.34 14.38
CA SER A 302 -2.48 2.41 15.47
C SER A 302 -3.31 1.12 15.35
N LYS A 303 -4.61 1.24 15.05
CA LYS A 303 -5.50 0.09 14.85
C LYS A 303 -5.10 -0.72 13.61
N GLU A 304 -4.71 -0.06 12.53
CA GLU A 304 -4.21 -0.73 11.32
C GLU A 304 -2.91 -1.51 11.60
N ILE A 305 -1.96 -0.91 12.33
CA ILE A 305 -0.73 -1.59 12.75
C ILE A 305 -1.06 -2.81 13.61
N GLU A 306 -2.01 -2.70 14.54
CA GLU A 306 -2.43 -3.82 15.39
C GLU A 306 -3.06 -4.97 14.57
N MET A 307 -3.91 -4.65 13.59
CA MET A 307 -4.47 -5.65 12.66
C MET A 307 -3.38 -6.32 11.81
N LEU A 308 -2.40 -5.56 11.32
CA LEU A 308 -1.27 -6.13 10.56
C LEU A 308 -0.38 -7.00 11.45
N GLN A 309 -0.16 -6.62 12.71
CA GLN A 309 0.57 -7.42 13.68
C GLN A 309 -0.13 -8.75 13.97
N THR A 310 -1.44 -8.73 14.20
CA THR A 310 -2.21 -9.97 14.43
C THR A 310 -2.23 -10.86 13.18
N LYS A 311 -2.40 -10.30 11.99
CA LYS A 311 -2.29 -11.05 10.72
C LYS A 311 -0.91 -11.68 10.54
N ASN A 312 0.17 -10.94 10.83
CA ASN A 312 1.54 -11.49 10.77
C ASN A 312 1.77 -12.61 11.79
N GLN A 313 1.23 -12.49 13.00
CA GLN A 313 1.30 -13.56 14.00
C GLN A 313 0.57 -14.82 13.52
N ASN A 314 -0.60 -14.66 12.89
CA ASN A 314 -1.36 -15.78 12.32
C ASN A 314 -0.59 -16.45 11.16
N LEU A 315 -0.02 -15.67 10.24
CA LEU A 315 0.79 -16.20 9.13
C LEU A 315 2.04 -16.93 9.63
N GLU A 316 2.71 -16.44 10.67
CA GLU A 316 3.84 -17.15 11.28
C GLU A 316 3.41 -18.44 11.99
N ALA A 317 2.20 -18.50 12.56
CA ALA A 317 1.63 -19.73 13.09
C ALA A 317 1.34 -20.75 11.97
N GLU A 318 0.73 -20.31 10.87
CA GLU A 318 0.45 -21.15 9.69
C GLU A 318 1.74 -21.68 9.06
N LYS A 319 2.76 -20.82 8.89
CA LYS A 319 4.08 -21.20 8.40
C LYS A 319 4.75 -22.26 9.28
N LYS A 320 4.61 -22.16 10.61
CA LYS A 320 5.11 -23.18 11.55
C LYS A 320 4.38 -24.51 11.37
N GLU A 321 3.06 -24.48 11.16
CA GLU A 321 2.27 -25.69 10.94
C GLU A 321 2.60 -26.33 9.59
N LEU A 322 2.69 -25.56 8.51
CA LEU A 322 3.12 -26.06 7.20
C LEU A 322 4.52 -26.68 7.25
N LYS A 323 5.46 -26.05 7.97
CA LYS A 323 6.80 -26.60 8.16
C LYS A 323 6.77 -27.95 8.91
N LYS A 324 5.88 -28.10 9.89
CA LYS A 324 5.67 -29.36 10.60
C LYS A 324 5.08 -30.42 9.67
N GLN A 325 4.10 -30.06 8.84
CA GLN A 325 3.52 -30.97 7.84
C GLN A 325 4.58 -31.45 6.83
N VAL A 326 5.43 -30.56 6.33
CA VAL A 326 6.54 -30.95 5.43
C VAL A 326 7.48 -31.95 6.10
N LEU A 327 7.84 -31.72 7.37
CA LEU A 327 8.69 -32.64 8.12
C LEU A 327 8.01 -34.01 8.30
N GLU A 328 6.71 -34.05 8.54
CA GLU A 328 5.93 -35.30 8.63
C GLU A 328 5.91 -36.04 7.29
N TYR A 329 5.73 -35.34 6.17
CA TYR A 329 5.81 -35.92 4.83
C TYR A 329 7.21 -36.45 4.51
N ASP A 330 8.27 -35.73 4.87
CA ASP A 330 9.65 -36.20 4.68
C ASP A 330 9.90 -37.51 5.44
N VAL A 331 9.41 -37.61 6.69
CA VAL A 331 9.49 -38.85 7.49
C VAL A 331 8.67 -39.97 6.84
N GLN A 332 7.50 -39.67 6.29
CA GLN A 332 6.68 -40.66 5.59
C GLN A 332 7.36 -41.17 4.32
N VAL A 333 7.95 -40.28 3.52
CA VAL A 333 8.70 -40.63 2.31
C VAL A 333 9.93 -41.48 2.66
N GLN A 334 10.66 -41.16 3.74
CA GLN A 334 11.77 -41.99 4.21
C GLN A 334 11.29 -43.40 4.59
N ARG A 335 10.18 -43.52 5.33
CA ARG A 335 9.61 -44.83 5.67
C ARG A 335 9.22 -45.65 4.42
N LEU A 336 8.57 -45.02 3.44
CA LEU A 336 8.20 -45.69 2.18
C LEU A 336 9.44 -46.14 1.39
N ASN A 337 10.49 -45.32 1.35
CA ASN A 337 11.75 -45.67 0.70
C ASN A 337 12.45 -46.85 1.41
N ASP A 338 12.44 -46.88 2.74
CA ASP A 338 12.99 -47.99 3.51
C ASP A 338 12.21 -49.29 3.25
N GLN A 339 10.88 -49.23 3.21
CA GLN A 339 10.03 -50.37 2.83
C GLN A 339 10.30 -50.85 1.40
N LEU A 340 10.44 -49.94 0.45
CA LEU A 340 10.79 -50.27 -0.94
C LEU A 340 12.16 -50.94 -1.02
N ARG A 341 13.14 -50.44 -0.26
CA ARG A 341 14.47 -51.02 -0.17
C ARG A 341 14.44 -52.43 0.41
N GLU A 342 13.64 -52.67 1.45
CA GLU A 342 13.45 -53.99 2.04
C GLU A 342 12.79 -54.96 1.05
N SER A 343 11.74 -54.52 0.34
CA SER A 343 11.09 -55.29 -0.72
C SER A 343 12.05 -55.66 -1.85
N ASN A 344 12.85 -54.70 -2.34
CA ASN A 344 13.88 -54.94 -3.35
C ASN A 344 14.94 -55.94 -2.88
N ASN A 345 15.34 -55.88 -1.61
CA ASN A 345 16.28 -56.85 -1.03
C ASN A 345 15.67 -58.25 -0.90
N ALA A 346 14.37 -58.35 -0.59
CA ALA A 346 13.65 -59.63 -0.56
C ALA A 346 13.51 -60.21 -1.98
N LEU A 347 13.17 -59.39 -2.96
CA LEU A 347 13.12 -59.77 -4.37
C LEU A 347 14.48 -60.28 -4.86
N ALA A 348 15.56 -59.55 -4.57
CA ALA A 348 16.91 -59.97 -4.92
C ALA A 348 17.34 -61.30 -4.27
N ARG A 349 16.84 -61.60 -3.06
CA ARG A 349 17.04 -62.91 -2.41
C ARG A 349 16.26 -64.00 -3.13
N SER A 350 14.97 -63.77 -3.40
CA SER A 350 14.13 -64.72 -4.14
C SER A 350 14.67 -65.02 -5.54
N GLU A 351 15.19 -64.02 -6.25
CA GLU A 351 15.84 -64.23 -7.55
C GLU A 351 17.10 -65.09 -7.46
N ARG A 352 17.91 -64.93 -6.40
CA ARG A 352 19.08 -65.79 -6.18
C ARG A 352 18.66 -67.22 -5.90
N GLU A 353 17.69 -67.42 -5.01
CA GLU A 353 17.13 -68.74 -4.71
C GLU A 353 16.55 -69.40 -5.97
N ALA A 354 15.84 -68.65 -6.83
CA ALA A 354 15.33 -69.17 -8.09
C ALA A 354 16.44 -69.58 -9.06
N ARG A 355 17.54 -68.82 -9.14
CA ARG A 355 18.72 -69.19 -9.95
C ARG A 355 19.40 -70.44 -9.40
N GLU A 356 19.58 -70.53 -8.08
CA GLU A 356 20.14 -71.72 -7.43
C GLU A 356 19.25 -72.94 -7.66
N MET A 357 17.94 -72.81 -7.51
CA MET A 357 16.96 -73.86 -7.82
C MET A 357 16.98 -74.28 -9.30
N SER A 358 17.18 -73.34 -10.22
CA SER A 358 17.33 -73.65 -11.64
C SER A 358 18.60 -74.47 -11.91
N ILE A 359 19.72 -74.14 -11.25
CA ILE A 359 20.98 -74.88 -11.35
C ILE A 359 20.82 -76.29 -10.75
N THR A 360 20.25 -76.42 -9.55
CA THR A 360 20.04 -77.72 -8.91
C THR A 360 19.11 -78.60 -9.72
N LYS A 361 18.03 -78.02 -10.27
CA LYS A 361 17.15 -78.72 -11.22
C LYS A 361 17.91 -79.19 -12.46
N GLY A 362 18.73 -78.34 -13.08
CA GLY A 362 19.54 -78.71 -14.24
C GLY A 362 20.49 -79.87 -13.95
N ASN A 363 21.12 -79.89 -12.77
CA ASN A 363 21.96 -81.02 -12.34
C ASN A 363 21.15 -82.30 -12.17
N VAL A 364 19.97 -82.23 -11.53
CA VAL A 364 19.07 -83.38 -11.37
C VAL A 364 18.56 -83.89 -12.72
N ASP A 365 18.26 -83.00 -13.67
CA ASP A 365 17.84 -83.37 -15.01
C ASP A 365 18.97 -84.08 -15.78
N LEU A 366 20.23 -83.63 -15.62
CA LEU A 366 21.41 -84.31 -16.18
C LEU A 366 21.63 -85.70 -15.56
N ASP A 367 21.52 -85.82 -14.24
CA ASP A 367 21.64 -87.11 -13.53
C ASP A 367 20.52 -88.08 -13.96
N ASN A 368 19.28 -87.59 -14.08
CA ASN A 368 18.15 -88.37 -14.59
C ASN A 368 18.37 -88.84 -16.02
N GLU A 369 18.92 -87.99 -16.88
CA GLU A 369 19.25 -88.35 -18.25
C GLU A 369 20.38 -89.38 -18.31
N GLU A 370 21.39 -89.26 -17.45
CA GLU A 370 22.43 -90.30 -17.31
C GLU A 370 21.84 -91.63 -16.84
N LEU A 371 20.94 -91.61 -15.85
CA LEU A 371 20.22 -92.79 -15.39
C LEU A 371 19.36 -93.40 -16.50
N ARG A 372 18.68 -92.59 -17.31
CA ARG A 372 17.94 -93.05 -18.49
C ARG A 372 18.85 -93.72 -19.51
N ARG A 373 20.01 -93.13 -19.83
CA ARG A 373 20.98 -93.77 -20.74
C ARG A 373 21.51 -95.09 -20.21
N ARG A 374 21.76 -95.19 -18.90
CA ARG A 374 22.16 -96.45 -18.25
C ARG A 374 21.04 -97.48 -18.32
N LEU A 375 19.79 -97.07 -18.08
CA LEU A 375 18.63 -97.93 -18.22
C LEU A 375 18.47 -98.43 -19.65
N GLU A 376 18.52 -97.54 -20.65
CA GLU A 376 18.48 -97.92 -22.08
C GLU A 376 19.62 -98.87 -22.46
N GLY A 377 20.82 -98.65 -21.92
CA GLY A 377 21.97 -99.55 -22.09
C GLY A 377 21.70 -100.94 -21.51
N ALA A 378 21.18 -101.00 -20.28
CA ALA A 378 20.79 -102.26 -19.64
C ALA A 378 19.62 -102.94 -20.37
N GLU A 379 18.65 -102.18 -20.88
CA GLU A 379 17.55 -102.71 -21.69
C GLU A 379 18.03 -103.32 -23.01
N LYS A 380 19.01 -102.68 -23.67
CA LYS A 380 19.67 -103.25 -24.86
C LYS A 380 20.42 -104.53 -24.52
N GLU A 381 21.17 -104.56 -23.42
CA GLU A 381 21.86 -105.77 -22.97
C GLU A 381 20.86 -106.89 -22.65
N ILE A 382 19.76 -106.59 -21.96
CA ILE A 382 18.65 -107.53 -21.72
C ILE A 382 18.07 -108.01 -23.05
N HIS A 383 17.88 -107.12 -24.03
CA HIS A 383 17.36 -107.48 -25.34
C HIS A 383 18.32 -108.42 -26.08
N ASP A 384 19.63 -108.14 -26.09
CA ASP A 384 20.66 -108.98 -26.70
C ASP A 384 20.76 -110.35 -26.01
N LEU A 385 20.71 -110.35 -24.67
CA LEU A 385 20.66 -111.59 -23.88
C LEU A 385 19.39 -112.40 -24.18
N LYS A 386 18.22 -111.75 -24.30
CA LYS A 386 16.97 -112.40 -24.70
C LYS A 386 17.04 -112.95 -26.12
N GLY A 387 17.64 -112.22 -27.07
CA GLY A 387 17.88 -112.70 -28.43
C GLY A 387 18.76 -113.94 -28.42
N ARG A 388 19.86 -113.91 -27.66
CA ARG A 388 20.76 -115.05 -27.51
C ARG A 388 20.12 -116.25 -26.79
N ILE A 389 19.27 -116.00 -25.79
CA ILE A 389 18.45 -117.05 -25.18
C ILE A 389 17.50 -117.63 -26.21
N GLY A 390 16.81 -116.81 -27.01
CA GLY A 390 15.93 -117.29 -28.09
C GLY A 390 16.67 -118.09 -29.16
N GLU A 391 17.92 -117.72 -29.50
CA GLU A 391 18.79 -118.51 -30.37
C GLU A 391 19.16 -119.86 -29.73
N LEU A 392 19.47 -119.88 -28.43
CA LEU A 392 19.77 -121.12 -27.70
C LEU A 392 18.52 -122.02 -27.55
N GLU A 393 17.35 -121.43 -27.31
CA GLU A 393 16.07 -122.14 -27.29
C GLU A 393 15.71 -122.67 -28.69
N GLY A 394 15.99 -121.91 -29.76
CA GLY A 394 15.84 -122.37 -31.14
C GLY A 394 16.79 -123.51 -31.52
N ILE A 395 18.00 -123.54 -30.95
CA ILE A 395 18.95 -124.66 -31.08
C ILE A 395 18.48 -125.89 -30.28
N ASP A 396 17.82 -125.68 -29.13
CA ASP A 396 17.22 -126.75 -28.32
C ASP A 396 15.97 -127.36 -29.02
N ASP A 397 15.20 -126.52 -29.73
CA ASP A 397 14.07 -126.94 -30.57
C ASP A 397 14.53 -127.72 -31.83
N GLU A 398 15.71 -127.46 -32.38
CA GLU A 398 16.29 -128.25 -33.49
C GLU A 398 16.83 -129.63 -33.06
N TYR A 399 17.09 -129.84 -31.75
CA TYR A 399 17.57 -131.12 -31.21
C TYR A 399 16.48 -132.00 -30.57
N SER A 400 15.23 -131.53 -30.46
CA SER A 400 14.14 -132.30 -29.86
C SER A 400 12.87 -132.31 -30.72
N GLY A 401 12.74 -133.34 -31.56
CA GLY A 401 11.50 -133.62 -32.26
C GLY A 401 10.37 -134.05 -31.30
N THR A 402 9.17 -133.51 -31.54
CA THR A 402 7.80 -133.92 -31.14
C THR A 402 7.05 -133.18 -29.99
N PRO A 403 5.70 -133.01 -30.11
CA PRO A 403 5.00 -131.77 -29.76
C PRO A 403 3.95 -131.89 -28.63
N ARG A 404 3.60 -130.77 -27.96
CA ARG A 404 2.29 -130.40 -27.32
C ARG A 404 2.51 -129.25 -26.31
N SER A 405 1.87 -128.08 -26.42
CA SER A 405 0.46 -127.70 -26.15
C SER A 405 0.07 -127.47 -24.67
N ARG A 406 -0.31 -126.20 -24.39
CA ARG A 406 -1.35 -125.66 -23.47
C ARG A 406 -1.05 -125.51 -21.96
N THR A 407 -0.85 -124.27 -21.48
CA THR A 407 -1.83 -123.35 -20.79
C THR A 407 -1.51 -123.17 -19.28
N PRO A 408 -2.24 -122.37 -18.46
CA PRO A 408 -1.97 -120.95 -18.18
C PRO A 408 -2.01 -120.57 -16.67
N THR A 409 -1.26 -119.60 -16.18
CA THR A 409 -1.54 -119.00 -14.84
C THR A 409 -1.09 -117.53 -14.78
N THR A 410 -1.96 -116.54 -14.92
CA THR A 410 -2.83 -115.85 -13.92
C THR A 410 -2.08 -114.92 -12.94
N GLY A 411 -2.43 -113.63 -12.98
CA GLY A 411 -2.12 -112.58 -12.00
C GLY A 411 -1.95 -111.21 -12.68
N VAL A 412 -2.98 -110.45 -13.07
CA VAL A 412 -3.86 -109.62 -12.21
C VAL A 412 -2.96 -108.75 -11.31
N LEU A 413 -2.73 -107.45 -11.52
CA LEU A 413 -3.65 -106.33 -11.73
C LEU A 413 -2.96 -105.17 -12.49
N THR A 414 -3.62 -104.67 -13.53
CA THR A 414 -3.71 -103.22 -13.79
C THR A 414 -4.91 -102.70 -12.97
N PRO A 415 -4.82 -101.51 -12.38
CA PRO A 415 -5.54 -100.38 -12.96
C PRO A 415 -4.60 -99.17 -13.06
N GLY A 416 -4.61 -98.39 -14.13
CA GLY A 416 -5.79 -97.68 -14.59
C GLY A 416 -5.69 -96.25 -14.08
N ILE A 417 -5.04 -95.40 -14.87
CA ILE A 417 -4.99 -93.94 -14.76
C ILE A 417 -6.43 -93.40 -14.73
N GLN A 418 -6.76 -92.51 -13.78
CA GLN A 418 -7.59 -91.30 -14.00
C GLN A 418 -7.98 -90.58 -12.70
N GLY A 419 -7.63 -89.28 -12.60
CA GLY A 419 -8.37 -88.19 -11.90
C GLY A 419 -8.46 -88.27 -10.36
N ASN A 420 -8.19 -87.23 -9.57
CA ASN A 420 -8.24 -85.79 -9.78
C ASN A 420 -7.26 -85.10 -8.82
N LEU A 421 -6.25 -84.41 -9.35
CA LEU A 421 -5.29 -83.60 -8.59
C LEU A 421 -5.87 -82.20 -8.23
N GLN A 422 -7.18 -82.13 -7.97
CA GLN A 422 -7.89 -80.91 -7.59
C GLN A 422 -8.33 -80.94 -6.11
N LYS A 423 -8.10 -82.04 -5.38
CA LYS A 423 -8.52 -82.18 -3.97
C LYS A 423 -7.38 -82.19 -2.94
N ASP A 424 -6.13 -82.23 -3.39
CA ASP A 424 -4.96 -82.22 -2.50
C ASP A 424 -4.26 -80.84 -2.41
N LEU A 425 -4.74 -79.85 -3.16
CA LEU A 425 -4.25 -78.46 -3.07
C LEU A 425 -5.03 -77.60 -2.05
N GLU A 426 -6.19 -78.06 -1.56
CA GLU A 426 -6.97 -77.36 -0.53
C GLU A 426 -6.54 -77.71 0.92
N ALA A 427 -5.57 -78.61 1.11
CA ALA A 427 -5.04 -78.99 2.42
C ALA A 427 -3.75 -78.25 2.84
N ALA A 428 -3.19 -77.40 1.96
CA ALA A 428 -2.02 -76.58 2.24
C ALA A 428 -2.41 -75.10 2.17
N GLY A 429 -2.94 -74.58 3.28
CA GLY A 429 -3.57 -73.25 3.37
C GLY A 429 -2.69 -72.09 2.88
N PHE A 430 -3.02 -71.59 1.69
CA PHE A 430 -2.62 -70.26 1.22
C PHE A 430 -3.81 -69.32 1.44
N GLU A 431 -3.69 -68.43 2.42
CA GLU A 431 -4.59 -67.29 2.59
C GLU A 431 -4.32 -66.27 1.49
N GLU A 432 -5.17 -66.25 0.47
CA GLU A 432 -5.23 -65.19 -0.53
C GLU A 432 -6.26 -64.15 -0.05
N SER A 433 -5.79 -63.10 0.65
CA SER A 433 -6.62 -61.95 1.01
C SER A 433 -6.83 -61.08 -0.23
N THR A 434 -7.98 -61.26 -0.88
CA THR A 434 -8.47 -60.36 -1.91
C THR A 434 -9.46 -59.34 -1.32
N LEU A 435 -9.25 -58.11 -1.76
CA LEU A 435 -10.01 -56.87 -1.58
C LEU A 435 -11.54 -57.04 -1.46
N SER A 436 -12.14 -56.28 -0.52
CA SER A 436 -13.57 -56.01 -0.46
C SER A 436 -13.85 -54.52 -0.69
N ILE A 437 -14.39 -54.23 -1.87
CA ILE A 437 -15.22 -53.08 -2.28
C ILE A 437 -16.60 -53.74 -2.45
N GLY A 438 -17.73 -53.36 -1.83
CA GLY A 438 -18.35 -52.05 -1.62
C GLY A 438 -19.75 -52.12 -2.29
N GLU A 439 -20.83 -51.87 -1.54
CA GLU A 439 -22.22 -51.55 -1.99
C GLU A 439 -23.06 -51.30 -0.72
N GLU A 440 -23.26 -50.04 -0.31
CA GLU A 440 -24.39 -49.12 -0.62
C GLU A 440 -25.76 -49.55 -0.05
N GLU A 441 -26.29 -48.72 0.87
CA GLU A 441 -27.69 -48.27 0.80
C GLU A 441 -27.89 -46.94 1.53
N HIS A 442 -28.60 -46.04 0.83
CA HIS A 442 -28.89 -44.64 1.14
C HIS A 442 -30.01 -44.46 2.18
N THR A 443 -29.91 -43.41 3.00
CA THR A 443 -31.08 -42.58 3.36
C THR A 443 -30.77 -41.09 3.22
N ASP A 444 -31.38 -40.56 2.17
CA ASP A 444 -31.84 -39.20 1.88
C ASP A 444 -31.98 -38.22 3.06
N PHE A 445 -31.27 -37.09 2.98
CA PHE A 445 -31.71 -35.77 3.48
C PHE A 445 -30.98 -34.67 2.71
N THR A 446 -31.58 -34.25 1.60
CA THR A 446 -31.25 -32.97 0.96
C THR A 446 -31.91 -31.80 1.69
N SER A 447 -31.10 -30.85 2.19
CA SER A 447 -31.36 -29.41 2.02
C SER A 447 -30.13 -28.56 2.42
N ARG A 448 -29.35 -28.18 1.41
CA ARG A 448 -28.88 -26.80 1.12
C ARG A 448 -28.79 -25.84 2.32
N VAL A 449 -27.56 -25.52 2.76
CA VAL A 449 -27.01 -24.16 2.98
C VAL A 449 -25.48 -24.31 3.02
N GLU A 450 -24.79 -23.68 2.07
CA GLU A 450 -23.38 -23.32 2.19
C GLU A 450 -23.34 -22.05 3.04
N GLU A 451 -22.63 -22.07 4.17
CA GLU A 451 -22.15 -20.87 4.86
C GLU A 451 -20.94 -21.27 5.72
N GLY A 452 -19.83 -20.57 5.51
CA GLY A 452 -18.54 -20.87 6.11
C GLY A 452 -18.45 -20.48 7.59
N PRO A 453 -17.41 -20.94 8.30
CA PRO A 453 -17.21 -20.70 9.73
C PRO A 453 -16.63 -19.29 9.99
N GLY A 454 -17.37 -18.25 9.62
CA GLY A 454 -16.93 -16.84 9.72
C GLY A 454 -17.90 -15.88 10.42
N GLU A 455 -19.13 -16.29 10.75
CA GLU A 455 -20.18 -15.34 11.17
C GLU A 455 -20.54 -15.31 12.66
N GLU A 456 -19.98 -16.19 13.49
CA GLU A 456 -20.28 -16.17 14.94
C GLU A 456 -19.49 -15.11 15.72
N LEU A 457 -18.32 -14.68 15.24
CA LEU A 457 -17.49 -13.67 15.93
C LEU A 457 -17.93 -12.22 15.71
N ASN A 458 -18.73 -11.95 14.66
CA ASN A 458 -19.23 -10.59 14.38
C ASN A 458 -20.50 -10.25 15.15
N LYS A 459 -21.33 -11.24 15.52
CA LYS A 459 -22.58 -11.01 16.25
C LYS A 459 -22.36 -10.53 17.69
N GLU A 460 -21.35 -11.03 18.39
CA GLU A 460 -21.03 -10.55 19.75
C GLU A 460 -20.52 -9.11 19.78
N ASN A 461 -19.80 -8.69 18.73
CA ASN A 461 -19.25 -7.34 18.63
C ASN A 461 -20.35 -6.31 18.26
N ASP A 462 -21.33 -6.73 17.45
CA ASP A 462 -22.52 -5.94 17.12
C ASP A 462 -23.47 -5.84 18.32
N GLU A 463 -23.65 -6.92 19.10
CA GLU A 463 -24.45 -6.90 20.34
C GLU A 463 -23.86 -5.99 21.42
N GLN A 464 -22.52 -5.96 21.58
CA GLN A 464 -21.86 -5.03 22.50
C GLN A 464 -21.96 -3.56 22.05
N GLN A 465 -21.94 -3.28 20.74
CA GLN A 465 -22.15 -1.93 20.20
C GLN A 465 -23.62 -1.47 20.29
N LEU A 466 -24.58 -2.39 20.18
CA LEU A 466 -26.01 -2.12 20.38
C LEU A 466 -26.34 -1.89 21.86
N ALA A 467 -25.77 -2.68 22.78
CA ALA A 467 -25.97 -2.52 24.22
C ALA A 467 -25.46 -1.17 24.75
N MET A 468 -24.31 -0.70 24.25
CA MET A 468 -23.76 0.62 24.60
C MET A 468 -24.67 1.77 24.14
N LYS A 469 -25.31 1.63 22.96
CA LYS A 469 -26.29 2.59 22.42
C LYS A 469 -27.62 2.56 23.15
N GLU A 470 -28.02 1.42 23.73
CA GLU A 470 -29.21 1.30 24.55
C GLU A 470 -29.04 1.97 25.92
N GLU A 471 -27.86 1.88 26.53
CA GLU A 471 -27.55 2.57 27.79
C GLU A 471 -27.60 4.10 27.61
N ASP A 472 -27.09 4.61 26.49
CA ASP A 472 -27.15 6.03 26.16
C ASP A 472 -28.58 6.50 25.86
N LYS A 473 -29.39 5.67 25.20
CA LYS A 473 -30.84 5.94 25.04
C LYS A 473 -31.58 5.93 26.37
N ALA A 474 -31.25 5.02 27.28
CA ALA A 474 -31.87 4.93 28.59
C ALA A 474 -31.52 6.15 29.47
N LYS A 475 -30.25 6.60 29.44
CA LYS A 475 -29.81 7.84 30.09
C LYS A 475 -30.52 9.07 29.54
N LEU A 476 -30.71 9.14 28.22
CA LEU A 476 -31.43 10.23 27.56
C LEU A 476 -32.92 10.26 27.95
N LEU A 477 -33.57 9.10 27.99
CA LEU A 477 -34.96 8.97 28.44
C LEU A 477 -35.12 9.35 29.92
N GLN A 478 -34.16 8.96 30.76
CA GLN A 478 -34.13 9.33 32.17
C GLN A 478 -33.95 10.84 32.37
N GLU A 479 -33.10 11.47 31.57
CA GLU A 479 -32.89 12.93 31.58
C GLU A 479 -34.14 13.69 31.13
N MET A 480 -34.91 13.14 30.18
CA MET A 480 -36.19 13.71 29.73
C MET A 480 -37.35 13.51 30.72
N LEU A 481 -37.32 12.44 31.53
CA LEU A 481 -38.36 12.15 32.52
C LEU A 481 -38.17 12.93 33.83
N LYS A 482 -36.94 13.33 34.15
CA LYS A 482 -36.59 14.00 35.41
C LYS A 482 -37.32 15.34 35.64
N PRO A 483 -37.45 16.26 34.66
CA PRO A 483 -38.21 17.49 34.84
C PRO A 483 -39.71 17.24 35.05
N LEU A 484 -40.24 16.16 34.45
CA LEU A 484 -41.64 15.76 34.60
C LEU A 484 -41.92 15.19 36.01
N GLU A 485 -40.97 14.44 36.56
CA GLU A 485 -41.02 13.97 37.95
C GLU A 485 -40.91 15.12 38.95
N GLU A 486 -40.00 16.08 38.71
CA GLU A 486 -39.86 17.30 39.52
C GLU A 486 -41.13 18.16 39.50
N ALA A 487 -41.76 18.34 38.33
CA ALA A 487 -43.03 19.06 38.21
C ALA A 487 -44.18 18.34 38.93
N LYS A 488 -44.23 17.00 38.86
CA LYS A 488 -45.22 16.17 39.57
C LYS A 488 -45.04 16.24 41.09
N GLU A 489 -43.80 16.29 41.58
CA GLU A 489 -43.47 16.41 42.99
C GLU A 489 -43.81 17.80 43.55
N GLN A 490 -43.56 18.86 42.77
CA GLN A 490 -44.00 20.23 43.11
C GLN A 490 -45.53 20.33 43.19
N LEU A 491 -46.25 19.69 42.27
CA LEU A 491 -47.72 19.62 42.27
C LEU A 491 -48.26 18.82 43.48
N ALA A 492 -47.60 17.71 43.84
CA ALA A 492 -47.96 16.92 45.01
C ALA A 492 -47.71 17.67 46.34
N GLN A 493 -46.59 18.41 46.44
CA GLN A 493 -46.29 19.27 47.59
C GLN A 493 -47.32 20.40 47.71
N PHE A 494 -47.71 21.01 46.60
CA PHE A 494 -48.76 22.04 46.56
C PHE A 494 -50.11 21.53 47.08
N ILE A 495 -50.55 20.36 46.62
CA ILE A 495 -51.81 19.73 47.06
C ILE A 495 -51.76 19.41 48.58
N SER A 496 -50.59 19.01 49.09
CA SER A 496 -50.42 18.67 50.51
C SER A 496 -50.44 19.90 51.44
N GLN A 497 -49.94 21.06 51.00
CA GLN A 497 -49.81 22.27 51.83
C GLN A 497 -51.09 23.12 51.88
N GLN A 498 -52.00 22.99 50.93
CA GLN A 498 -53.20 23.84 50.83
C GLN A 498 -54.46 23.33 51.54
N THR A 499 -54.41 22.24 52.30
CA THR A 499 -55.59 21.69 53.00
C THR A 499 -56.12 22.55 54.17
N GLY A 500 -55.61 23.77 54.40
CA GLY A 500 -56.07 24.64 55.51
C GLY A 500 -55.90 26.16 55.39
N ALA A 501 -55.53 26.74 54.24
CA ALA A 501 -55.27 28.18 54.11
C ALA A 501 -56.39 28.94 53.34
N GLY A 502 -56.57 30.25 53.63
CA GLY A 502 -57.65 31.07 53.07
C GLY A 502 -57.53 31.40 51.57
N SER A 503 -58.66 31.72 50.94
CA SER A 503 -58.87 31.83 49.48
C SER A 503 -57.90 32.74 48.70
N GLU A 504 -57.38 33.83 49.29
CA GLU A 504 -56.45 34.76 48.62
C GLU A 504 -55.01 34.25 48.59
N ALA A 505 -54.55 33.60 49.66
CA ALA A 505 -53.23 32.96 49.70
C ALA A 505 -53.16 31.76 48.74
N ILE A 506 -54.29 31.08 48.55
CA ILE A 506 -54.44 30.01 47.56
C ILE A 506 -54.28 30.56 46.13
N GLN A 507 -54.89 31.71 45.82
CA GLN A 507 -54.82 32.31 44.47
C GLN A 507 -53.42 32.80 44.11
N GLN A 508 -52.73 33.53 45.00
CA GLN A 508 -51.35 33.99 44.74
C GLN A 508 -50.39 32.81 44.59
N SER A 509 -50.54 31.79 45.43
CA SER A 509 -49.72 30.57 45.36
C SER A 509 -49.98 29.78 44.07
N LEU A 510 -51.21 29.77 43.56
CA LEU A 510 -51.59 29.09 42.31
C LEU A 510 -51.09 29.85 41.06
N GLU A 511 -51.10 31.18 41.09
CA GLU A 511 -50.45 32.00 40.05
C GLU A 511 -48.93 31.78 40.02
N GLU A 512 -48.28 31.68 41.19
CA GLU A 512 -46.85 31.43 41.27
C GLU A 512 -46.47 30.02 40.81
N LEU A 513 -47.27 29.00 41.13
CA LEU A 513 -47.13 27.64 40.60
C LEU A 513 -47.34 27.61 39.07
N THR A 514 -48.35 28.31 38.56
CA THR A 514 -48.64 28.37 37.12
C THR A 514 -47.49 29.03 36.37
N LYS A 515 -46.88 30.07 36.95
CA LYS A 515 -45.69 30.72 36.40
C LYS A 515 -44.49 29.79 36.40
N GLN A 516 -44.23 29.07 37.49
CA GLN A 516 -43.14 28.09 37.57
C GLN A 516 -43.31 26.94 36.56
N ILE A 517 -44.54 26.44 36.38
CA ILE A 517 -44.85 25.43 35.36
C ILE A 517 -44.64 26.01 33.95
N SER A 518 -45.06 27.25 33.70
CA SER A 518 -44.85 27.92 32.41
C SER A 518 -43.36 28.09 32.09
N ASP A 519 -42.56 28.54 33.07
CA ASP A 519 -41.10 28.70 32.92
C ASP A 519 -40.40 27.35 32.68
N LEU A 520 -40.89 26.27 33.28
CA LEU A 520 -40.41 24.90 33.07
C LEU A 520 -40.73 24.41 31.65
N ILE A 521 -41.95 24.64 31.17
CA ILE A 521 -42.38 24.27 29.80
C ILE A 521 -41.58 25.04 28.76
N GLU A 522 -41.35 26.34 28.98
CA GLU A 522 -40.60 27.18 28.04
C GLU A 522 -39.12 26.75 27.94
N LYS A 523 -38.49 26.43 29.09
CA LYS A 523 -37.13 25.84 29.11
C LYS A 523 -37.08 24.48 28.42
N ASP A 524 -38.11 23.65 28.56
CA ASP A 524 -38.13 22.34 27.93
C ASP A 524 -38.34 22.45 26.42
N HIS A 525 -39.18 23.38 25.96
CA HIS A 525 -39.31 23.72 24.54
C HIS A 525 -38.02 24.26 23.94
N GLU A 526 -37.29 25.11 24.66
CA GLU A 526 -36.00 25.63 24.19
C GLU A 526 -34.95 24.51 24.08
N ARG A 527 -34.89 23.60 25.07
CA ARG A 527 -34.03 22.40 25.00
C ARG A 527 -34.42 21.48 23.85
N LEU A 528 -35.72 21.28 23.61
CA LEU A 528 -36.22 20.46 22.51
C LEU A 528 -35.86 21.06 21.15
N ALA A 529 -35.96 22.40 21.01
CA ALA A 529 -35.56 23.12 19.82
C ALA A 529 -34.05 23.03 19.55
N GLN A 530 -33.22 23.19 20.58
CA GLN A 530 -31.77 23.01 20.48
C GLN A 530 -31.40 21.58 20.08
N ARG A 531 -32.06 20.57 20.65
CA ARG A 531 -31.86 19.15 20.27
C ARG A 531 -32.30 18.88 18.83
N ALA A 532 -33.42 19.44 18.38
CA ALA A 532 -33.88 19.32 17.00
C ALA A 532 -32.88 19.94 16.00
N GLN A 533 -32.30 21.10 16.33
CA GLN A 533 -31.25 21.72 15.52
C GLN A 533 -29.98 20.84 15.47
N TYR A 534 -29.57 20.29 16.61
CA TYR A 534 -28.41 19.39 16.66
C TYR A 534 -28.63 18.12 15.81
N ILE A 535 -29.81 17.50 15.91
CA ILE A 535 -30.20 16.35 15.08
C ILE A 535 -30.19 16.71 13.59
N HIS A 536 -30.68 17.91 13.23
CA HIS A 536 -30.65 18.37 11.85
C HIS A 536 -29.22 18.52 11.33
N GLN A 537 -28.31 19.11 12.12
CA GLN A 537 -26.89 19.23 11.76
C GLN A 537 -26.22 17.86 11.62
N GLN A 538 -26.51 16.92 12.53
CA GLN A 538 -25.98 15.55 12.43
C GLN A 538 -26.51 14.83 11.18
N ASN A 539 -27.79 14.98 10.85
CA ASN A 539 -28.37 14.38 9.66
C ASN A 539 -27.74 14.92 8.37
N GLU A 540 -27.40 16.21 8.33
CA GLU A 540 -26.72 16.78 7.17
C GLU A 540 -25.28 16.29 7.04
N GLN A 541 -24.57 16.15 8.17
CA GLN A 541 -23.24 15.50 8.16
C GLN A 541 -23.31 14.04 7.70
N ILE A 542 -24.30 13.28 8.17
CA ILE A 542 -24.53 11.90 7.74
C ILE A 542 -24.81 11.85 6.24
N LYS A 543 -25.58 12.80 5.71
CA LYS A 543 -25.87 12.88 4.27
C LYS A 543 -24.60 13.13 3.45
N VAL A 544 -23.79 14.11 3.84
CA VAL A 544 -22.50 14.39 3.17
C VAL A 544 -21.57 13.17 3.22
N LEU A 545 -21.50 12.48 4.36
CA LEU A 545 -20.69 11.27 4.49
C LEU A 545 -21.20 10.13 3.60
N ARG A 546 -22.52 9.96 3.47
CA ARG A 546 -23.13 8.96 2.57
C ARG A 546 -22.86 9.27 1.10
N GLU A 547 -22.98 10.53 0.70
CA GLU A 547 -22.63 10.97 -0.66
C GLU A 547 -21.14 10.69 -0.95
N ARG A 548 -20.26 11.00 0.00
CA ARG A 548 -18.83 10.74 -0.15
C ARG A 548 -18.48 9.26 -0.22
N ILE A 549 -19.13 8.42 0.58
CA ILE A 549 -18.96 6.96 0.51
C ILE A 549 -19.42 6.45 -0.86
N SER A 550 -20.58 6.90 -1.34
CA SER A 550 -21.08 6.52 -2.66
C SER A 550 -20.12 6.93 -3.79
N GLU A 551 -19.52 8.12 -3.74
CA GLU A 551 -18.48 8.53 -4.70
C GLU A 551 -17.26 7.61 -4.66
N LEU A 552 -16.77 7.28 -3.45
CA LEU A 552 -15.62 6.40 -3.31
C LEU A 552 -15.93 4.98 -3.80
N GLU A 553 -17.12 4.46 -3.57
CA GLU A 553 -17.57 3.16 -4.09
C GLU A 553 -17.56 3.14 -5.62
N THR A 554 -18.05 4.20 -6.28
CA THR A 554 -17.98 4.30 -7.75
C THR A 554 -16.55 4.35 -8.28
N VAL A 555 -15.65 5.08 -7.62
CA VAL A 555 -14.22 5.13 -8.02
C VAL A 555 -13.55 3.77 -7.84
N VAL A 556 -13.89 3.03 -6.79
CA VAL A 556 -13.37 1.67 -6.56
C VAL A 556 -13.91 0.70 -7.61
N GLU A 557 -15.19 0.80 -8.00
CA GLU A 557 -15.75 -0.01 -9.08
C GLU A 557 -15.08 0.28 -10.44
N GLU A 558 -14.81 1.56 -10.74
CA GLU A 558 -14.10 1.96 -11.96
C GLU A 558 -12.64 1.47 -11.96
N ALA A 559 -11.93 1.57 -10.83
CA ALA A 559 -10.57 1.07 -10.69
C ALA A 559 -10.50 -0.46 -10.85
N ASN A 560 -11.44 -1.19 -10.23
CA ASN A 560 -11.53 -2.65 -10.37
C ASN A 560 -11.89 -3.08 -11.80
N ALA A 561 -12.67 -2.28 -12.53
CA ALA A 561 -12.96 -2.53 -13.94
C ALA A 561 -11.72 -2.36 -14.81
N ALA A 562 -10.91 -1.32 -14.56
CA ALA A 562 -9.66 -1.08 -15.26
C ALA A 562 -8.61 -2.18 -14.99
N GLU A 563 -8.46 -2.64 -13.73
CA GLU A 563 -7.56 -3.74 -13.39
C GLU A 563 -7.93 -5.05 -14.10
N ARG A 564 -9.23 -5.34 -14.24
CA ARG A 564 -9.70 -6.52 -14.97
C ARG A 564 -9.35 -6.46 -16.45
N GLU A 565 -9.39 -5.28 -17.08
CA GLU A 565 -8.97 -5.13 -18.48
C GLU A 565 -7.45 -5.30 -18.62
N GLU A 566 -6.65 -4.73 -17.71
CA GLU A 566 -5.19 -4.83 -17.74
C GLU A 566 -4.69 -6.28 -17.52
N ASP A 567 -5.36 -7.04 -16.66
CA ASP A 567 -5.10 -8.47 -16.44
C ASP A 567 -5.38 -9.32 -17.70
N THR A 568 -6.41 -8.96 -18.47
CA THR A 568 -6.72 -9.68 -19.72
C THR A 568 -5.68 -9.41 -20.80
N VAL A 569 -5.21 -8.16 -20.92
CA VAL A 569 -4.14 -7.78 -21.85
C VAL A 569 -2.81 -8.43 -21.48
N SER A 570 -2.49 -8.49 -20.17
CA SER A 570 -1.29 -9.15 -19.67
C SER A 570 -1.29 -10.66 -19.95
N LYS A 571 -2.43 -11.34 -19.76
CA LYS A 571 -2.58 -12.78 -20.08
C LYS A 571 -2.51 -13.06 -21.59
N GLU A 572 -3.01 -12.16 -22.44
CA GLU A 572 -2.87 -12.32 -23.89
C GLU A 572 -1.42 -12.14 -24.35
N ARG A 573 -0.69 -11.19 -23.76
CA ARG A 573 0.74 -10.99 -24.02
C ARG A 573 1.58 -12.17 -23.55
N GLU A 574 1.26 -12.74 -22.39
CA GLU A 574 1.90 -13.95 -21.87
C GLU A 574 1.72 -15.15 -22.82
N ARG A 575 0.48 -15.41 -23.29
CA ARG A 575 0.24 -16.46 -24.29
C ARG A 575 0.96 -16.22 -25.62
N ALA A 576 1.12 -14.96 -26.02
CA ALA A 576 1.87 -14.62 -27.24
C ALA A 576 3.37 -14.93 -27.09
N LEU A 577 3.94 -14.66 -25.92
CA LEU A 577 5.33 -14.97 -25.59
C LEU A 577 5.56 -16.49 -25.47
N GLU A 578 4.64 -17.23 -24.86
CA GLU A 578 4.69 -18.71 -24.83
C GLU A 578 4.73 -19.30 -26.23
N LYS A 579 3.89 -18.81 -27.15
CA LYS A 579 3.91 -19.25 -28.56
C LYS A 579 5.23 -18.96 -29.25
N GLN A 580 5.87 -17.82 -28.95
CA GLN A 580 7.20 -17.49 -29.48
C GLN A 580 8.28 -18.41 -28.91
N LEU A 581 8.24 -18.69 -27.60
CA LEU A 581 9.14 -19.63 -26.95
C LEU A 581 9.03 -21.04 -27.54
N ASP A 582 7.81 -21.52 -27.77
CA ASP A 582 7.57 -22.82 -28.40
C ASP A 582 8.06 -22.89 -29.85
N ALA A 583 7.95 -21.77 -30.59
CA ALA A 583 8.49 -21.69 -31.95
C ALA A 583 10.02 -21.74 -31.94
N LEU A 584 10.67 -20.96 -31.08
CA LEU A 584 12.13 -20.94 -30.94
C LEU A 584 12.68 -22.27 -30.44
N THR A 585 11.99 -22.92 -29.49
CA THR A 585 12.36 -24.25 -28.98
C THR A 585 12.30 -25.30 -30.08
N ARG A 586 11.26 -25.26 -30.93
CA ARG A 586 11.17 -26.12 -32.11
C ARG A 586 12.29 -25.84 -33.12
N GLU A 587 12.63 -24.58 -33.37
CA GLU A 587 13.75 -24.24 -34.25
C GLU A 587 15.10 -24.75 -33.73
N LEU A 588 15.35 -24.62 -32.42
CA LEU A 588 16.55 -25.16 -31.77
C LEU A 588 16.63 -26.69 -31.89
N ALA A 589 15.50 -27.40 -31.74
CA ALA A 589 15.44 -28.85 -31.94
C ALA A 589 15.73 -29.25 -33.40
N LEU A 590 15.23 -28.48 -34.37
CA LEU A 590 15.53 -28.71 -35.79
C LEU A 590 17.00 -28.41 -36.11
N MET A 591 17.58 -27.36 -35.53
CA MET A 591 18.99 -27.02 -35.70
C MET A 591 19.91 -28.06 -35.06
N SER A 592 19.57 -28.55 -33.87
CA SER A 592 20.36 -29.57 -33.18
C SER A 592 20.32 -30.91 -33.93
N SER A 593 19.16 -31.33 -34.41
CA SER A 593 19.04 -32.54 -35.25
C SER A 593 19.80 -32.42 -36.57
N ALA A 594 19.72 -31.26 -37.25
CA ALA A 594 20.52 -30.98 -38.45
C ALA A 594 22.03 -31.06 -38.16
N TRP A 595 22.44 -30.55 -37.00
CA TRP A 595 23.83 -30.58 -36.59
C TRP A 595 24.31 -32.00 -36.29
N TYR A 596 23.54 -32.79 -35.54
CA TYR A 596 23.84 -34.20 -35.29
C TYR A 596 23.91 -35.03 -36.57
N GLU A 597 23.03 -34.78 -37.55
CA GLU A 597 23.11 -35.42 -38.87
C GLU A 597 24.40 -35.05 -39.62
N LEU A 598 24.78 -33.78 -39.61
CA LEU A 598 25.99 -33.31 -40.30
C LEU A 598 27.25 -33.87 -39.62
N GLN A 599 27.26 -33.92 -38.29
CA GLN A 599 28.30 -34.55 -37.51
C GLN A 599 28.38 -36.06 -37.81
N SER A 600 27.24 -36.76 -37.86
CA SER A 600 27.16 -38.19 -38.19
C SER A 600 27.66 -38.46 -39.62
N LYS A 601 27.32 -37.60 -40.59
CA LYS A 601 27.86 -37.65 -41.97
C LYS A 601 29.38 -37.46 -41.98
N LEU A 602 29.91 -36.49 -41.24
CA LEU A 602 31.35 -36.28 -41.11
C LEU A 602 32.09 -37.50 -40.53
N HIS A 603 31.54 -38.10 -39.46
CA HIS A 603 32.14 -39.27 -38.82
C HIS A 603 32.01 -40.53 -39.69
N SER A 604 30.93 -40.69 -40.44
CA SER A 604 30.72 -41.81 -41.37
C SER A 604 31.50 -41.67 -42.69
N THR A 605 31.82 -40.46 -43.13
CA THR A 605 32.66 -40.22 -44.32
C THR A 605 34.15 -40.50 -44.11
N ASN A 606 34.61 -40.74 -42.88
CA ASN A 606 36.00 -41.04 -42.59
C ASN A 606 36.45 -42.47 -42.99
N ASN A 607 35.57 -43.27 -43.60
CA ASN A 607 35.85 -44.65 -44.06
C ASN A 607 35.60 -44.90 -45.55
N VAL A 608 35.48 -43.85 -46.40
CA VAL A 608 35.40 -44.03 -47.86
C VAL A 608 36.39 -43.09 -48.57
N PRO A 609 37.29 -43.60 -49.44
CA PRO A 609 38.23 -42.76 -50.16
C PRO A 609 37.49 -41.85 -51.15
N THR A 610 37.89 -40.58 -51.14
CA THR A 610 37.46 -39.50 -52.04
C THR A 610 37.68 -39.89 -53.50
N SER A 611 36.64 -40.44 -54.14
CA SER A 611 36.62 -40.65 -55.59
C SER A 611 35.86 -39.53 -56.29
N ARG A 612 36.64 -38.66 -56.95
CA ARG A 612 36.34 -37.84 -58.14
C ARG A 612 34.87 -37.49 -58.42
N TYR A 613 34.52 -36.24 -58.10
CA TYR A 613 33.45 -35.53 -58.80
C TYR A 613 33.86 -35.25 -60.25
N ARG A 614 33.13 -35.83 -61.22
CA ARG A 614 33.05 -35.35 -62.62
C ARG A 614 31.65 -34.77 -62.84
N HIS A 615 31.62 -33.64 -63.54
CA HIS A 615 30.45 -32.89 -63.97
C HIS A 615 29.32 -33.74 -64.59
N GLY A 616 28.07 -33.34 -64.30
CA GLY A 616 26.88 -33.69 -65.07
C GLY A 616 25.78 -32.65 -64.81
N SER A 617 25.53 -31.81 -65.81
CA SER A 617 24.51 -30.76 -65.82
C SER A 617 23.13 -31.35 -66.13
N ALA A 618 22.18 -31.23 -65.19
CA ALA A 618 20.72 -31.11 -65.38
C ALA A 618 20.00 -31.37 -64.04
N GLY A 619 19.39 -30.33 -63.43
CA GLY A 619 18.56 -30.48 -62.22
C GLY A 619 18.77 -29.44 -61.11
N LEU A 620 19.37 -28.29 -61.43
CA LEU A 620 19.93 -27.34 -60.45
C LEU A 620 18.95 -26.28 -59.94
N VAL A 621 17.73 -26.65 -59.53
CA VAL A 621 16.84 -25.70 -58.80
C VAL A 621 16.40 -26.26 -57.45
N ASP A 622 16.16 -27.56 -57.32
CA ASP A 622 15.80 -28.14 -56.02
C ASP A 622 17.01 -28.52 -55.16
N ALA A 623 18.16 -28.86 -55.76
CA ALA A 623 19.33 -29.36 -55.02
C ALA A 623 20.09 -28.30 -54.19
N GLN A 624 19.72 -27.01 -54.28
CA GLN A 624 20.39 -25.92 -53.53
C GLN A 624 19.66 -25.47 -52.25
N LYS A 625 18.46 -25.99 -51.96
CA LYS A 625 17.84 -25.74 -50.65
C LYS A 625 18.53 -26.62 -49.61
N SER A 626 19.23 -25.99 -48.65
CA SER A 626 19.85 -26.69 -47.53
C SER A 626 18.84 -27.63 -46.87
N TRP A 627 19.29 -28.76 -46.33
CA TRP A 627 18.40 -29.74 -45.69
C TRP A 627 17.51 -29.08 -44.61
N LEU A 628 18.06 -28.10 -43.89
CA LEU A 628 17.33 -27.21 -42.97
C LEU A 628 16.21 -26.43 -43.64
N ALA A 629 16.42 -25.85 -44.83
CA ALA A 629 15.38 -25.15 -45.59
C ALA A 629 14.26 -26.11 -46.05
N ARG A 630 14.59 -27.37 -46.35
CA ARG A 630 13.59 -28.39 -46.69
C ARG A 630 12.77 -28.84 -45.48
N GLN A 631 13.40 -29.01 -44.32
CA GLN A 631 12.68 -29.31 -43.08
C GLN A 631 11.82 -28.13 -42.60
N ARG A 632 12.31 -26.90 -42.66
CA ARG A 632 11.52 -25.69 -42.35
C ARG A 632 10.29 -25.57 -43.24
N SER A 633 10.40 -25.87 -44.54
CA SER A 633 9.26 -25.87 -45.46
C SER A 633 8.27 -27.01 -45.23
N ALA A 634 8.68 -28.14 -44.66
CA ALA A 634 7.80 -29.27 -44.37
C ALA A 634 7.05 -29.11 -43.04
N VAL A 635 7.64 -28.40 -42.07
CA VAL A 635 7.05 -28.12 -40.76
C VAL A 635 6.18 -26.86 -40.78
N ALA A 636 6.45 -25.91 -41.67
CA ALA A 636 5.63 -24.70 -41.81
C ALA A 636 4.20 -24.96 -42.33
N GLY A 637 3.95 -26.09 -43.02
CA GLY A 637 2.66 -26.38 -43.65
C GLY A 637 2.23 -25.31 -44.69
N PRO A 638 1.19 -25.54 -45.51
CA PRO A 638 0.53 -24.47 -46.24
C PRO A 638 -0.18 -23.47 -45.32
#